data_AF-A0A3M1XRF8-F1
#
_entry.id   AF-A0A3M1XRF8-F1
#
_cell.length_a   1.000
_cell.length_b   1.000
_cell.length_c   1.000
_cell.angle_alpha   90.00
_cell.angle_beta   90.00
_cell.angle_gamma   90.00
#
_symmetry.space_group_name_H-M   'P 1'
#
loop_
_entity.id
_entity.type
_entity.pdbx_description
1 polymer ?
#
loop_
_entity_poly.entity_id
_entity_poly.type
_entity_poly.pdbx_seq_one_letter_code
_entity_poly.pdbx_strand_id
1 'polypeptide(L)'
;MTLTFNELRRIKDNLPDGTMRQMAEELGMNVDTVRNFFGGFHFEKGDSVGIHIEPGPDGGAVALDEDGTRIVDLARKILKETEGVVEEK
;
A
#
# COMPACT_ATOMS: atom_id res chain seq x y z
N MET A 1 9.38 -7.76 4.30
CA MET A 1 9.94 -7.12 3.07
C MET A 1 10.34 -5.69 3.42
N THR A 2 11.25 -5.04 2.70
CA THR A 2 11.59 -3.62 2.94
C THR A 2 11.40 -2.82 1.65
N LEU A 3 10.69 -1.69 1.74
CA LEU A 3 10.43 -0.75 0.64
C LEU A 3 10.73 0.67 1.11
N THR A 4 10.82 1.62 0.18
CA THR A 4 10.91 3.05 0.51
C THR A 4 9.52 3.70 0.54
N PHE A 5 9.39 4.81 1.27
CA PHE A 5 8.12 5.57 1.29
C PHE A 5 7.74 6.08 -0.10
N ASN A 6 8.71 6.51 -0.90
CA ASN A 6 8.46 6.90 -2.30
C ASN A 6 7.89 5.76 -3.15
N GLU A 7 8.29 4.51 -2.92
CA GLU A 7 7.71 3.35 -3.64
C GLU A 7 6.25 3.13 -3.24
N LEU A 8 5.91 3.23 -1.95
CA LEU A 8 4.52 3.14 -1.49
C LEU A 8 3.65 4.24 -2.12
N ARG A 9 4.19 5.47 -2.18
CA ARG A 9 3.53 6.58 -2.86
C ARG A 9 3.31 6.30 -4.35
N ARG A 10 4.31 5.77 -5.05
CA ARG A 10 4.17 5.40 -6.46
C ARG A 10 3.10 4.33 -6.67
N ILE A 11 3.06 3.30 -5.83
CA ILE A 11 2.01 2.27 -5.91
C ILE A 11 0.64 2.93 -5.74
N LYS A 12 0.46 3.73 -4.69
CA LYS A 12 -0.78 4.47 -4.44
C LYS A 12 -1.20 5.37 -5.60
N ASP A 13 -0.26 6.13 -6.16
CA ASP A 13 -0.55 7.08 -7.23
C ASP A 13 -0.96 6.37 -8.55
N ASN A 14 -0.60 5.09 -8.72
CA ASN A 14 -1.03 4.29 -9.87
C ASN A 14 -2.30 3.46 -9.60
N LEU A 15 -2.73 3.31 -8.34
CA LEU A 15 -3.89 2.50 -8.01
C LEU A 15 -5.18 3.17 -8.51
N PRO A 16 -6.10 2.41 -9.12
CA PRO A 16 -7.42 2.92 -9.48
C PRO A 16 -8.22 3.42 -8.27
N ASP A 17 -9.16 4.32 -8.53
CA ASP A 17 -10.11 4.76 -7.52
C ASP A 17 -10.93 3.58 -6.98
N GLY A 18 -11.11 3.55 -5.65
CA GLY A 18 -11.88 2.50 -4.97
C GLY A 18 -11.08 1.25 -4.61
N THR A 19 -9.88 1.06 -5.16
CA THR A 19 -9.05 -0.12 -4.89
C THR A 19 -8.69 -0.27 -3.41
N MET A 20 -8.51 0.84 -2.69
CA MET A 20 -8.24 0.82 -1.24
C MET A 20 -9.34 0.08 -0.45
N ARG A 21 -10.62 0.30 -0.81
CA ARG A 21 -11.76 -0.40 -0.18
C ARG A 21 -11.76 -1.88 -0.54
N GLN A 22 -11.53 -2.19 -1.82
CA GLN A 22 -11.45 -3.58 -2.28
C GLN A 22 -10.35 -4.34 -1.54
N MET A 23 -9.17 -3.74 -1.36
CA MET A 23 -8.07 -4.37 -0.62
C MET A 23 -8.42 -4.60 0.85
N ALA A 24 -9.10 -3.64 1.48
CA ALA A 24 -9.54 -3.75 2.86
C ALA A 24 -10.56 -4.89 3.04
N GLU A 25 -11.53 -5.02 2.14
CA GLU A 25 -12.52 -6.09 2.15
C GLU A 25 -11.86 -7.47 1.90
N GLU A 26 -10.95 -7.57 0.94
CA GLU A 26 -10.24 -8.82 0.61
C GLU A 26 -9.36 -9.31 1.77
N LEU A 27 -8.69 -8.39 2.45
CA LEU A 27 -7.81 -8.71 3.57
C LEU A 27 -8.54 -8.77 4.91
N GLY A 28 -9.83 -8.40 4.96
CA GLY A 28 -10.63 -8.34 6.18
C GLY A 28 -10.15 -7.28 7.18
N MET A 29 -9.55 -6.20 6.70
CA MET A 29 -9.02 -5.10 7.52
C MET A 29 -9.78 -3.79 7.29
N ASN A 30 -9.53 -2.77 8.11
CA ASN A 30 -10.16 -1.48 7.95
C ASN A 30 -9.57 -0.73 6.74
N VAL A 31 -10.42 -0.08 5.93
CA VAL A 31 -9.98 0.76 4.82
C VAL A 31 -9.07 1.90 5.27
N ASP A 32 -9.27 2.41 6.50
CA ASP A 32 -8.40 3.42 7.10
C ASP A 32 -7.00 2.86 7.38
N THR A 33 -6.88 1.56 7.74
CA THR A 33 -5.59 0.88 7.89
C THR A 33 -4.83 0.84 6.57
N VAL A 34 -5.49 0.42 5.49
CA VAL A 34 -4.90 0.40 4.13
C VAL A 34 -4.52 1.82 3.69
N ARG A 35 -5.38 2.81 3.98
CA ARG A 35 -5.13 4.21 3.63
C ARG A 35 -3.93 4.79 4.38
N ASN A 36 -3.82 4.49 5.68
CA ASN A 36 -2.73 4.92 6.53
C ASN A 36 -1.41 4.27 6.09
N PHE A 37 -1.45 2.99 5.69
CA PHE A 37 -0.31 2.25 5.16
C PHE A 37 0.38 2.95 3.98
N PHE A 38 -0.39 3.47 3.02
CA PHE A 38 0.16 4.20 1.87
C PHE A 38 0.47 5.68 2.13
N GLY A 39 0.54 6.11 3.39
CA GLY A 39 0.86 7.50 3.77
C GLY A 39 -0.36 8.41 3.94
N GLY A 40 -1.42 7.90 4.57
CA GLY A 40 -2.52 8.72 5.07
C GLY A 40 -2.05 9.65 6.19
N PHE A 41 -2.35 10.95 6.08
CA PHE A 41 -1.97 11.99 7.06
C PHE A 41 -2.68 11.91 8.42
N HIS A 42 -3.47 10.88 8.70
CA HIS A 42 -4.18 10.74 9.97
C HIS A 42 -3.56 9.65 10.84
N PHE A 43 -2.47 10.02 11.52
CA PHE A 43 -1.91 9.24 12.63
C PHE A 43 -2.76 9.31 13.92
N GLU A 44 -3.88 10.05 13.93
CA GLU A 44 -4.72 10.22 15.11
C GLU A 44 -5.74 9.10 15.35
N LYS A 45 -6.11 8.32 14.33
CA LYS A 45 -7.12 7.25 14.44
C LYS A 45 -6.84 6.08 13.50
N GLY A 46 -6.06 5.13 13.99
CA GLY A 46 -5.82 3.85 13.33
C GLY A 46 -4.57 3.25 13.96
N ASP A 47 -4.66 2.01 14.43
CA ASP A 47 -3.50 1.28 14.93
C ASP A 47 -2.33 1.46 13.97
N SER A 48 -1.17 1.80 14.52
CA SER A 48 0.10 1.96 13.80
C SER A 48 0.52 0.61 13.25
N VAL A 49 -0.13 0.17 12.16
CA VAL A 49 0.20 -1.09 11.51
C VAL A 49 1.54 -0.91 10.82
N GLY A 50 2.59 -1.41 11.49
CA GLY A 50 3.81 -1.91 10.86
C GLY A 50 4.83 -0.91 10.30
N ILE A 51 4.50 0.37 10.11
CA ILE A 51 5.39 1.29 9.38
C ILE A 51 6.46 1.87 10.32
N HIS A 52 7.63 1.23 10.37
CA HIS A 52 8.84 1.88 10.89
C HIS A 52 9.45 2.72 9.77
N ILE A 53 9.30 4.05 9.84
CA ILE A 53 9.88 4.98 8.87
C ILE A 53 11.20 5.49 9.45
N GLU A 54 12.33 5.03 8.92
CA GLU A 54 13.62 5.63 9.24
C GLU A 54 13.87 6.86 8.35
N PRO A 55 14.23 8.02 8.91
CA PRO A 55 14.51 9.21 8.10
C PRO A 55 15.68 8.94 7.16
N GLY A 56 15.49 9.19 5.86
CA GLY A 56 16.48 8.93 4.84
C GLY A 56 16.09 9.49 3.46
N PRO A 57 17.00 9.40 2.46
CA PRO A 57 16.67 9.73 1.08
C PRO A 57 15.44 8.93 0.61
N ASP A 58 14.66 9.49 -0.31
CA ASP A 58 13.43 8.88 -0.85
C ASP A 58 12.27 8.66 0.16
N GLY A 59 12.24 9.45 1.22
CA GLY A 59 11.16 9.45 2.21
C GLY A 59 11.32 8.38 3.31
N GLY A 60 12.46 7.69 3.34
CA GLY A 60 12.82 6.74 4.38
C GLY A 60 12.57 5.28 4.02
N ALA A 61 13.32 4.39 4.68
CA ALA A 61 13.10 2.95 4.59
C ALA A 61 11.89 2.57 5.43
N VAL A 62 11.05 1.71 4.87
CA VAL A 62 9.82 1.18 5.45
C VAL A 62 9.94 -0.33 5.52
N ALA A 63 10.04 -0.84 6.75
CA ALA A 63 9.96 -2.27 6.99
C ALA A 63 8.49 -2.70 7.00
N LEU A 64 8.17 -3.75 6.23
CA LEU A 64 6.83 -4.32 6.14
C LEU A 64 6.74 -5.61 6.94
N ASP A 65 5.73 -5.67 7.79
CA ASP A 65 5.23 -6.89 8.41
C ASP A 65 4.43 -7.75 7.41
N GLU A 66 3.83 -8.84 7.90
CA GLU A 66 3.05 -9.75 7.06
C GLU A 66 1.83 -9.06 6.44
N ASP A 67 1.14 -8.20 7.20
CA ASP A 67 -0.03 -7.47 6.72
C ASP A 67 0.34 -6.39 5.68
N GLY A 68 1.40 -5.62 5.93
CA GLY A 68 1.94 -4.65 4.99
C GLY A 68 2.42 -5.30 3.69
N THR A 69 3.03 -6.48 3.78
CA THR A 69 3.42 -7.27 2.61
C THR A 69 2.18 -7.68 1.79
N ARG A 70 1.12 -8.16 2.44
CA ARG A 70 -0.14 -8.53 1.78
C ARG A 70 -0.83 -7.35 1.10
N ILE A 71 -0.84 -6.17 1.73
CA ILE A 71 -1.38 -4.94 1.13
C ILE A 71 -0.61 -4.60 -0.16
N VAL A 72 0.73 -4.62 -0.11
CA VAL A 72 1.56 -4.33 -1.29
C VAL A 72 1.35 -5.35 -2.39
N ASP A 73 1.29 -6.65 -2.06
CA ASP A 73 1.08 -7.70 -3.05
C ASP A 73 -0.27 -7.56 -3.75
N LEU A 74 -1.33 -7.27 -3.00
CA LEU A 74 -2.66 -7.05 -3.57
C LEU A 74 -2.72 -5.78 -4.42
N ALA A 75 -2.09 -4.70 -3.97
CA ALA A 75 -1.97 -3.48 -4.77
C ALA A 75 -1.25 -3.75 -6.10
N ARG A 76 -0.11 -4.44 -6.06
CA ARG A 76 0.64 -4.83 -7.27
C ARG A 76 -0.17 -5.74 -8.19
N LYS A 77 -0.95 -6.66 -7.64
CA LYS A 77 -1.86 -7.51 -8.42
C LYS A 77 -2.89 -6.66 -9.16
N ILE A 78 -3.54 -5.72 -8.47
CA ILE A 78 -4.58 -4.87 -9.08
C ILE A 78 -3.98 -3.91 -10.11
N LEU A 79 -2.79 -3.37 -9.85
CA LEU A 79 -2.03 -2.62 -10.85
C LEU A 79 -1.76 -3.47 -12.09
N LYS A 80 -1.28 -4.71 -11.91
CA LYS A 80 -1.06 -5.64 -13.02
C LYS A 80 -2.35 -5.97 -13.76
N GLU A 81 -3.49 -6.11 -13.08
CA GLU A 81 -4.79 -6.36 -13.73
C GLU A 81 -5.29 -5.12 -14.48
N THR A 82 -4.97 -3.92 -13.99
CA THR A 82 -5.34 -2.64 -14.63
C THR A 82 -4.45 -2.33 -15.83
N GLU A 83 -3.13 -2.57 -15.72
CA GLU A 83 -2.17 -2.47 -16.82
C GLU A 83 -2.27 -3.66 -17.79
N GLY A 84 -2.85 -4.78 -17.34
CA GLY A 84 -3.02 -6.06 -18.03
C GLY A 84 -4.19 -6.12 -19.01
N VAL A 85 -4.71 -4.99 -19.47
CA VAL A 85 -5.40 -4.93 -20.78
C VAL A 85 -4.37 -5.02 -21.93
N VAL A 86 -3.08 -5.19 -21.63
CA VAL A 86 -2.03 -5.42 -22.63
C VAL A 86 -1.19 -6.68 -22.32
N GLU A 87 -1.83 -7.85 -22.31
CA GLU A 87 -1.17 -9.08 -22.80
C GLU A 87 -2.13 -9.82 -23.75
N GLU A 88 -2.19 -9.35 -25.00
CA GLU A 88 -2.42 -10.24 -26.14
C GLU A 88 -1.20 -11.14 -26.32
N LYS A 89 -1.30 -12.42 -25.90
CA LYS A 89 -0.98 -13.64 -26.69
C LYS A 89 -0.67 -14.86 -25.84
#